data_AF-A0A2R6AG30-F1
#
_entry.id   AF-A0A2R6AG30-F1
#
_cell.length_a   1.000
_cell.length_b   1.000
_cell.length_c   1.000
_cell.angle_alpha   90.00
_cell.angle_beta   90.00
_cell.angle_gamma   90.00
#
_symmetry.space_group_name_H-M   'P 1'
#
loop_
_entity.id
_entity.type
_entity.pdbx_description
1 polymer ?
#
loop_
_entity_poly.entity_id
_entity_poly.type
_entity_poly.pdbx_seq_one_letter_code
_entity_poly.pdbx_strand_id
1 'polypeptide(L)' 'MRLVVKKDPVCGRQVTHEKFRVTYKRVEYFFCSMQCESTFKREPDRFAKKGERA' A
#
# COMPACT_ATOMS: atom_id res chain seq x y z
N MET A 1 16.00 -5.77 7.34
CA MET A 1 15.24 -5.79 6.06
C MET A 1 14.09 -4.81 6.13
N ARG A 2 13.76 -4.10 5.04
CA ARG A 2 12.55 -3.26 4.94
C ARG A 2 11.38 -4.12 4.48
N LEU A 3 10.20 -3.93 5.07
CA LEU A 3 8.98 -4.61 4.64
C LEU A 3 8.36 -3.81 3.49
N VAL A 4 8.01 -4.52 2.41
CA VAL A 4 7.49 -3.91 1.19
C VAL A 4 6.24 -4.65 0.74
N VAL A 5 5.16 -3.92 0.50
CA VAL A 5 3.89 -4.43 0.02
C VAL A 5 3.67 -3.94 -1.40
N LYS A 6 3.94 -4.81 -2.40
CA LYS A 6 3.74 -4.54 -3.84
C LYS A 6 2.32 -4.86 -4.34
N LYS A 7 1.42 -5.25 -3.44
CA LYS A 7 0.01 -5.46 -3.75
C LYS A 7 -0.77 -4.28 -3.20
N ASP A 8 -1.53 -3.62 -4.06
CA ASP A 8 -2.31 -2.46 -3.66
C ASP A 8 -3.32 -2.89 -2.58
N PRO A 9 -3.24 -2.38 -1.34
CA PRO A 9 -4.09 -2.84 -0.25
C PRO A 9 -5.53 -2.32 -0.38
N VAL A 10 -5.77 -1.30 -1.21
CA VAL A 10 -7.08 -0.70 -1.46
C VAL A 10 -7.85 -1.54 -2.48
N CYS A 11 -7.27 -1.78 -3.65
CA CYS A 11 -7.96 -2.48 -4.74
C CYS A 11 -7.55 -3.96 -4.90
N GLY A 12 -6.47 -4.40 -4.26
CA GLY A 12 -5.97 -5.77 -4.33
C GLY A 12 -5.19 -6.10 -5.60
N ARG A 13 -4.96 -5.13 -6.49
CA ARG A 13 -4.21 -5.33 -7.74
C ARG A 13 -2.72 -5.44 -7.47
N GLN A 14 -2.03 -6.19 -8.32
CA GLN A 14 -0.57 -6.24 -8.30
C GLN A 14 -0.02 -4.94 -8.88
N VAL A 15 0.87 -4.28 -8.13
CA VAL A 15 1.48 -3.02 -8.55
C VAL A 15 2.74 -3.34 -9.32
N THR A 16 2.75 -2.97 -10.60
CA THR A 16 3.90 -3.14 -11.49
C THR A 16 4.83 -1.94 -11.50
N HIS A 17 4.36 -0.78 -11.03
CA HIS A 17 5.13 0.47 -11.04
C HIS A 17 5.26 1.08 -9.65
N GLU A 18 6.47 1.55 -9.33
CA GLU A 18 6.81 2.05 -7.99
C GLU A 18 6.54 3.56 -7.83
N LYS A 19 5.68 4.13 -8.69
CA LYS A 19 5.40 5.56 -8.77
C LYS A 19 4.63 6.12 -7.57
N PHE A 20 3.64 5.36 -7.08
CA PHE A 20 2.79 5.76 -5.95
C PHE A 20 3.12 4.86 -4.77
N ARG A 21 3.67 5.46 -3.71
CA ARG A 21 4.09 4.72 -2.52
C ARG A 21 3.96 5.53 -1.25
N VAL A 22 3.68 4.85 -0.15
CA VAL A 22 3.55 5.45 1.18
C VAL A 22 4.26 4.56 2.19
N THR A 23 5.12 5.16 3.00
CA THR A 23 5.72 4.48 4.13
C THR A 23 4.82 4.63 5.35
N TYR A 24 4.32 3.52 5.88
CA TYR A 24 3.48 3.48 7.08
C TYR A 24 3.94 2.36 8.02
N LYS A 25 4.15 2.66 9.31
CA LYS A 25 4.63 1.71 10.33
C LYS A 25 5.90 0.92 9.93
N ARG A 26 6.87 1.56 9.26
CA ARG A 26 8.11 0.95 8.70
C ARG A 26 7.87 -0.07 7.57
N VAL A 27 6.66 -0.08 7.00
CA VAL A 27 6.31 -0.84 5.80
C VAL A 27 6.11 0.13 4.64
N GLU A 28 6.69 -0.17 3.49
CA GLU A 28 6.50 0.60 2.25
C GLU A 28 5.36 -0.02 1.44
N TYR A 29 4.26 0.71 1.28
CA TYR A 29 3.08 0.30 0.52
C TYR A 29 3.11 0.91 -0.87
N PHE A 30 2.87 0.09 -1.89
CA PHE A 30 2.77 0.53 -3.28
C PHE A 30 1.32 0.55 -3.75
N PHE A 31 1.00 1.48 -4.64
CA PHE A 31 -0.35 1.69 -5.16
C PHE A 31 -0.37 1.71 -6.68
N CYS A 32 -1.44 1.18 -7.26
CA CYS A 32 -1.62 1.16 -8.72
C CYS A 32 -2.02 2.54 -9.27
N SER A 33 -2.44 3.47 -8.41
CA SER A 33 -2.91 4.79 -8.82
C SER A 33 -2.84 5.79 -7.66
N MET A 34 -2.79 7.09 -7.99
CA MET A 34 -2.87 8.19 -7.02
C MET A 34 -4.15 8.12 -6.18
N GLN A 35 -5.26 7.62 -6.76
CA GLN A 35 -6.53 7.50 -6.05
C GLN A 35 -6.46 6.43 -4.95
N CYS A 36 -5.82 5.29 -5.20
CA CYS A 36 -5.57 4.26 -4.18
C CYS A 36 -4.62 4.78 -3.09
N GLU A 37 -3.58 5.52 -3.47
CA GLU A 37 -2.68 6.17 -2.50
C GLU A 37 -3.43 7.14 -1.57
N SER A 38 -4.30 7.98 -2.14
CA SER A 38 -5.09 8.96 -1.38
C SER A 38 -6.08 8.27 -0.44
N THR A 39 -6.74 7.19 -0.89
CA THR A 39 -7.63 6.37 -0.06
C THR A 39 -6.87 5.71 1.08
N PHE A 40 -5.67 5.19 0.83
CA PHE A 40 -4.82 4.65 1.87
C PHE A 40 -4.40 5.73 2.88
N LYS A 41 -3.99 6.92 2.43
CA LYS A 41 -3.63 8.04 3.31
C LYS A 41 -4.79 8.48 4.22
N ARG A 42 -6.04 8.34 3.78
CA ARG A 42 -7.23 8.66 4.57
C ARG A 42 -7.49 7.64 5.69
N GLU A 43 -7.35 6.35 5.40
CA GLU A 43 -7.60 5.28 6.36
C GLU A 43 -6.47 4.23 6.41
N PRO A 44 -5.22 4.61 6.75
CA PRO A 44 -4.07 3.72 6.58
C PRO A 44 -4.13 2.49 7.47
N ASP A 45 -4.66 2.59 8.69
CA ASP A 45 -4.77 1.45 9.61
C ASP A 45 -5.72 0.36 9.10
N ARG A 46 -6.80 0.76 8.42
CA ARG A 46 -7.80 -0.13 7.82
C ARG A 46 -7.21 -0.95 6.67
N PHE A 47 -6.39 -0.32 5.83
CA PHE A 47 -5.79 -0.97 4.66
C PHE A 47 -4.47 -1.69 4.99
N ALA A 48 -3.68 -1.17 5.93
CA ALA A 48 -2.41 -1.78 6.36
C ALA A 48 -2.61 -3.20 6.93
N LYS A 49 -3.68 -3.44 7.70
CA LYS A 49 -4.00 -4.78 8.24
C LYS A 49 -4.19 -5.86 7.18
N LYS A 50 -4.56 -5.48 5.96
CA LYS A 50 -4.79 -6.40 4.84
C LYS A 50 -3.49 -6.78 4.12
N GLY A 51 -2.44 -5.97 4.24
CA GLY A 51 -1.12 -6.21 3.63
C GLY A 51 -0.13 -6.97 4.53
N GLU A 52 -0.39 -7.03 5.83
CA GLU A 52 0.49 -7.66 6.83
C GLU A 52 0.21 -9.16 7.06
N ARG A 53 -0.84 -9.72 6.43
CA ARG A 53 -1.16 -11.16 6.44
C ARG A 53 -1.01 -11.76 5.05
N ALA A 54 0.22 -12.06 4.66
CA ALA A 54 0.53 -13.01 3.59
C ALA A 54 1.91 -13.60 3.86
#